data_AF-A0AAW9IAB1-F1
#
_entry.id   AF-A0AAW9IAB1-F1
#
_cell.length_a   1.000
_cell.length_b   1.000
_cell.length_c   1.000
_cell.angle_alpha   90.00
_cell.angle_beta   90.00
_cell.angle_gamma   90.00
#
_symmetry.space_group_name_H-M   'P 1'
#
loop_
_entity.id
_entity.type
_entity.pdbx_description
1 polymer ?
#
loop_
_entity_poly.entity_id
_entity_poly.type
_entity_poly.pdbx_seq_one_letter_code
_entity_poly.pdbx_strand_id
1 'polypeptide(L)'
;MAEVALYLEFRKPQCVEEVAALCGKSVEETSKILWEIAVAGASLVGNKDGVDKYWLEIWVPGHMELIVNHPHKENINNFTQIGQAFDEYGKRKAPMA
;
A
#
# COMPACT_ATOMS: atom_id res chain seq x y z
N MET A 1 -17.00 1.21 -2.38
CA MET A 1 -15.64 0.84 -1.93
C MET A 1 -14.57 1.42 -2.85
N ALA A 2 -14.43 0.95 -4.09
CA ALA A 2 -13.41 1.46 -5.03
C ALA A 2 -13.48 2.98 -5.28
N GLU A 3 -14.70 3.53 -5.40
CA GLU A 3 -14.92 4.98 -5.58
C GLU A 3 -14.30 5.84 -4.47
N VAL A 4 -14.26 5.37 -3.22
CA VAL A 4 -13.65 6.10 -2.10
C VAL A 4 -12.12 5.95 -2.13
N ALA A 5 -11.63 4.74 -2.46
CA ALA A 5 -10.20 4.48 -2.57
C ALA A 5 -9.50 5.35 -3.63
N LEU A 6 -10.21 5.75 -4.68
CA LEU A 6 -9.68 6.65 -5.73
C LEU A 6 -9.31 8.04 -5.22
N TYR A 7 -9.82 8.45 -4.06
CA TYR A 7 -9.50 9.75 -3.44
C TYR A 7 -8.35 9.67 -2.44
N LEU A 8 -7.83 8.47 -2.14
CA LEU A 8 -6.63 8.31 -1.33
C LEU A 8 -5.39 8.68 -2.14
N GLU A 9 -4.50 9.43 -1.52
CA GLU A 9 -3.24 9.83 -2.13
C GLU A 9 -2.14 8.79 -1.89
N PHE A 10 -1.24 8.69 -2.87
CA PHE A 10 -0.06 7.86 -2.78
C PHE A 10 0.93 8.43 -1.77
N ARG A 11 1.29 7.63 -0.75
CA ARG A 11 2.25 7.97 0.33
C ARG A 11 1.93 9.23 1.13
N LYS A 12 0.68 9.67 1.11
CA LYS A 12 0.24 10.85 1.86
C LYS A 12 -0.92 10.46 2.77
N PRO A 13 -0.66 10.26 4.08
CA PRO A 13 -1.70 9.89 5.04
C PRO A 13 -2.77 10.98 5.18
N GLN A 14 -4.04 10.62 4.98
CA GLN A 14 -5.21 11.50 5.08
C GLN A 14 -6.19 10.99 6.14
N CYS A 15 -6.85 11.87 6.90
CA CYS A 15 -7.92 11.46 7.82
C CYS A 15 -9.26 11.33 7.07
N VAL A 16 -10.24 10.74 7.75
CA VAL A 16 -11.57 10.47 7.19
C VAL A 16 -12.23 11.75 6.68
N GLU A 17 -12.12 12.86 7.41
CA GLU A 17 -12.72 14.14 7.06
C GLU A 17 -12.16 14.70 5.74
N GLU A 18 -10.84 14.56 5.53
CA GLU A 18 -10.17 14.97 4.30
C GLU A 18 -10.69 14.17 3.09
N VAL A 19 -10.85 12.85 3.24
CA VAL A 19 -11.36 11.98 2.17
C VAL A 19 -12.86 12.18 1.94
N ALA A 20 -13.65 12.37 3.01
CA ALA A 20 -15.09 12.60 2.93
C ALA A 20 -15.40 13.88 2.14
N ALA A 21 -14.63 14.94 2.37
CA ALA A 21 -14.74 16.20 1.64
C ALA A 21 -14.47 16.04 0.13
N LEU A 22 -13.59 15.10 -0.26
CA LEU A 22 -13.27 14.83 -1.66
C LEU A 22 -14.30 13.92 -2.35
N CYS A 23 -14.80 12.89 -1.65
CA CYS A 23 -15.70 11.91 -2.25
C CYS A 23 -17.20 12.27 -2.14
N GLY A 24 -17.56 13.30 -1.37
CA GLY A 24 -18.93 13.80 -1.24
C GLY A 24 -19.86 12.95 -0.37
N LYS A 25 -19.30 12.05 0.46
CA LYS A 25 -20.03 11.20 1.41
C LYS A 25 -19.97 11.77 2.82
N SER A 26 -20.79 11.24 3.74
CA SER A 26 -20.67 11.61 5.16
C SER A 26 -19.36 11.07 5.77
N VAL A 27 -18.93 11.65 6.88
CA VAL A 27 -17.74 11.17 7.62
C VAL A 27 -17.95 9.74 8.10
N GLU A 28 -19.15 9.41 8.57
CA GLU A 28 -19.49 8.06 9.06
C GLU A 28 -19.44 7.01 7.94
N GLU A 29 -20.03 7.31 6.78
CA GLU A 29 -20.00 6.41 5.63
C GLU A 29 -18.56 6.25 5.10
N THR A 30 -17.82 7.35 5.01
CA THR A 30 -16.43 7.35 4.55
C THR A 30 -15.53 6.54 5.49
N SER A 31 -15.68 6.71 6.81
CA SER A 31 -14.93 5.96 7.83
C SER A 31 -15.12 4.45 7.66
N LYS A 32 -16.38 4.01 7.55
CA LYS A 32 -16.71 2.60 7.35
C LYS A 32 -16.06 2.04 6.08
N ILE A 33 -16.16 2.75 4.96
CA ILE A 33 -15.60 2.30 3.68
C ILE A 33 -14.07 2.27 3.72
N LEU A 34 -13.43 3.29 4.30
CA LEU A 34 -11.96 3.34 4.45
C LEU A 34 -11.45 2.19 5.30
N TRP A 35 -12.14 1.86 6.39
CA TRP A 35 -11.83 0.68 7.18
C TRP A 35 -11.96 -0.62 6.37
N GLU A 36 -13.04 -0.80 5.61
CA GLU A 36 -13.22 -1.96 4.75
C GLU A 36 -12.11 -2.08 3.68
N ILE A 37 -11.68 -0.95 3.08
CA ILE A 37 -10.56 -0.90 2.12
C ILE A 37 -9.25 -1.32 2.80
N ALA A 38 -8.97 -0.81 4.00
CA ALA A 38 -7.76 -1.16 4.75
C ALA A 38 -7.74 -2.65 5.14
N VAL A 39 -8.87 -3.20 5.62
CA VAL A 39 -9.02 -4.63 5.94
C VAL A 39 -8.87 -5.50 4.69
N ALA A 40 -9.36 -5.05 3.54
CA ALA A 40 -9.17 -5.73 2.26
C ALA A 40 -7.72 -5.66 1.74
N GLY A 41 -6.82 -4.91 2.38
CA GLY A 41 -5.43 -4.74 1.97
C GLY A 41 -5.26 -3.81 0.76
N ALA A 42 -6.29 -3.04 0.40
CA ALA A 42 -6.27 -2.12 -0.74
C ALA A 42 -5.78 -0.70 -0.35
N SER A 43 -5.61 -0.43 0.94
CA SER A 43 -4.96 0.77 1.47
C SER A 43 -4.28 0.45 2.80
N LEU A 44 -3.42 1.35 3.28
CA LEU A 44 -2.88 1.28 4.62
C LEU A 44 -3.67 2.18 5.56
N VAL A 45 -3.67 1.79 6.84
CA VAL A 45 -4.17 2.61 7.95
C VAL A 45 -3.13 2.67 9.06
N GLY A 46 -2.96 3.84 9.66
CA GLY A 46 -2.07 4.06 10.79
C GLY A 46 -2.56 5.19 11.66
N ASN A 47 -2.31 5.10 12.97
CA ASN A 47 -2.74 6.11 13.92
C ASN A 47 -1.66 7.17 14.11
N LYS A 48 -1.97 8.41 13.78
CA LYS A 48 -1.10 9.57 13.99
C LYS A 48 -1.79 10.58 14.88
N ASP A 49 -1.18 10.88 16.02
CA ASP A 49 -1.70 11.84 17.01
C ASP A 49 -3.14 11.51 17.47
N GLY A 50 -3.47 10.22 17.59
CA GLY A 50 -4.79 9.76 18.01
C GLY A 50 -5.83 9.70 16.87
N VAL A 51 -5.47 10.06 15.64
CA VAL A 51 -6.36 10.06 14.48
C VAL A 51 -5.90 9.02 13.46
N ASP A 52 -6.83 8.19 13.00
CA ASP A 52 -6.54 7.24 11.94
C ASP A 52 -6.32 7.96 10.60
N LYS A 53 -5.22 7.60 9.95
CA LYS A 53 -4.83 8.10 8.64
C LYS A 53 -4.79 6.95 7.64
N TYR A 54 -5.21 7.23 6.42
CA TYR A 54 -5.31 6.27 5.32
C TYR A 54 -4.50 6.77 4.11
N TRP A 55 -3.84 5.88 3.40
CA TRP A 55 -3.09 6.20 2.18
C TRP A 55 -2.86 4.97 1.31
N LEU A 56 -2.46 5.23 0.05
CA LEU A 56 -2.00 4.18 -0.86
C LEU A 56 -0.48 4.01 -0.75
N GLU A 57 -0.03 2.76 -0.73
CA GLU A 57 1.37 2.40 -0.88
C GLU A 57 1.51 1.41 -2.03
N ILE A 58 2.59 1.53 -2.78
CA ILE A 58 2.90 0.65 -3.90
C ILE A 58 3.92 -0.34 -3.38
N TRP A 59 3.51 -1.60 -3.36
CA TRP A 59 4.37 -2.72 -3.07
C TRP A 59 4.61 -3.49 -4.35
N VAL A 60 5.48 -2.95 -5.19
CA VAL A 60 5.79 -3.54 -6.50
C VAL A 60 7.25 -3.98 -6.48
N PRO A 61 7.51 -5.28 -6.39
CA PRO A 61 8.84 -5.83 -6.56
C PRO A 61 9.23 -5.87 -8.05
N GLY A 62 8.73 -4.99 -8.92
CA GLY A 62 8.71 -5.22 -10.37
C GLY A 62 10.07 -5.58 -10.97
N HIS A 63 11.10 -4.77 -10.77
CA HIS A 63 12.43 -5.07 -11.31
C HIS A 63 13.09 -6.27 -10.62
N MET A 64 12.89 -6.42 -9.30
CA MET A 64 13.45 -7.54 -8.55
C MET A 64 12.79 -8.87 -8.98
N GLU A 65 11.49 -8.87 -9.19
CA GLU A 65 10.67 -9.98 -9.66
C GLU A 65 11.06 -10.38 -11.09
N LEU A 66 11.28 -9.40 -11.99
CA LEU A 66 11.76 -9.69 -13.34
C LEU A 66 13.15 -10.36 -13.34
N ILE A 67 14.05 -9.92 -12.47
CA ILE A 67 15.37 -10.54 -12.31
C ILE A 67 15.23 -11.94 -11.70
N VAL A 68 14.44 -12.09 -10.64
CA VAL A 68 14.19 -13.38 -9.98
C VAL A 68 13.45 -14.36 -10.87
N ASN A 69 12.64 -13.93 -11.82
CA ASN A 69 11.89 -14.81 -12.71
C ASN A 69 12.48 -14.88 -14.13
N HIS A 70 13.69 -14.36 -14.33
CA HIS A 70 14.33 -14.36 -15.64
C HIS A 70 14.54 -15.80 -16.16
N PRO A 71 14.16 -16.12 -17.42
CA PRO A 71 14.20 -17.48 -17.95
C PRO A 71 15.61 -18.05 -18.09
N HIS A 72 16.64 -17.19 -18.16
CA HIS A 72 18.05 -17.57 -18.15
C HIS A 72 18.71 -17.24 -16.81
N LYS A 73 18.24 -17.88 -15.74
CA LYS A 73 18.64 -17.57 -14.35
C LYS A 73 20.14 -17.82 -14.12
N GLU A 74 20.70 -18.80 -14.81
CA GLU A 74 22.13 -19.13 -14.80
C GLU A 74 23.03 -17.96 -15.25
N ASN A 75 22.52 -17.07 -16.10
CA ASN A 75 23.28 -15.90 -16.60
C ASN A 75 23.34 -14.74 -15.60
N ILE A 76 22.56 -14.80 -14.52
CA ILE A 76 22.44 -13.76 -13.49
C ILE A 76 22.92 -14.24 -12.11
N ASN A 77 23.77 -15.28 -12.06
CA ASN A 77 24.31 -15.85 -10.82
C ASN A 77 25.06 -14.83 -9.93
N ASN A 78 25.54 -13.72 -10.49
CA ASN A 78 26.18 -12.63 -9.73
C ASN A 78 25.16 -11.69 -9.04
N PHE A 79 23.85 -11.94 -9.20
CA PHE A 79 22.75 -11.12 -8.69
C PHE A 79 21.88 -11.85 -7.66
N THR A 80 22.38 -12.88 -7.01
CA THR A 80 21.67 -13.64 -5.97
C THR A 80 21.15 -12.76 -4.82
N GLN A 81 21.89 -11.69 -4.48
CA GLN A 81 21.48 -10.67 -3.52
C GLN A 81 20.17 -9.97 -3.88
N ILE A 82 19.81 -9.88 -5.18
CA ILE A 82 18.55 -9.29 -5.62
C ILE A 82 17.39 -10.23 -5.27
N GLY A 83 17.58 -11.55 -5.40
CA GLY A 83 16.57 -12.53 -4.99
C GLY A 83 16.38 -12.58 -3.47
N GLN A 84 17.46 -12.42 -2.71
CA GLN A 84 17.38 -12.28 -1.25
C GLN A 84 16.64 -11.00 -0.87
N ALA A 85 16.99 -9.86 -1.46
CA ALA A 85 16.32 -8.59 -1.23
C ALA A 85 14.83 -8.65 -1.60
N PHE A 86 14.46 -9.34 -2.67
CA PHE A 86 13.08 -9.56 -3.07
C PHE A 86 12.27 -10.32 -2.00
N ASP A 87 12.80 -11.44 -1.52
CA ASP A 87 12.18 -12.27 -0.49
C ASP A 87 12.08 -11.53 0.86
N GLU A 88 13.13 -10.82 1.26
CA GLU A 88 13.12 -9.97 2.45
C GLU A 88 12.11 -8.83 2.33
N TYR A 89 12.06 -8.17 1.16
CA TYR A 89 11.11 -7.10 0.91
C TYR A 89 9.67 -7.61 0.99
N GLY A 90 9.39 -8.79 0.43
CA GLY A 90 8.11 -9.48 0.50
C GLY A 90 7.70 -9.96 1.91
N LYS A 91 8.60 -9.92 2.89
CA LYS A 91 8.30 -10.25 4.30
C LYS A 91 8.14 -9.00 5.15
N ARG A 92 8.45 -7.82 4.60
CA ARG A 92 8.40 -6.55 5.33
C ARG A 92 6.95 -6.19 5.61
N LYS A 93 6.66 -5.85 6.87
CA LYS A 93 5.36 -5.29 7.24
C LYS A 93 5.15 -3.93 6.57
N ALA A 94 3.91 -3.63 6.23
CA ALA A 94 3.53 -2.32 5.71
C ALA A 94 3.94 -1.20 6.69
N PRO A 95 4.30 0.00 6.18
CA PRO A 95 4.59 1.14 7.05
C PRO A 95 3.37 1.52 7.89
N MET A 96 3.63 1.99 9.11
CA MET A 96 2.62 2.59 9.98
C MET A 96 2.82 4.12 9.95
N ALA A 97 1.73 4.88 9.96
CA ALA A 97 1.74 6.36 9.96
C ALA A 97 2.01 6.94 11.35
#